data_AF-A0A520K0D5-F1
#
_entry.id   AF-A0A520K0D5-F1
#
_cell.length_a   1.000
_cell.length_b   1.000
_cell.length_c   1.000
_cell.angle_alpha   90.00
_cell.angle_beta   90.00
_cell.angle_gamma   90.00
#
_symmetry.space_group_name_H-M   'P 1'
#
loop_
_entity.id
_entity.type
_entity.pdbx_description
1 polymer ?
#
loop_
_entity_poly.entity_id
_entity_poly.type
_entity_poly.pdbx_seq_one_letter_code
_entity_poly.pdbx_strand_id
1 'polypeptide(L)'
;MTFEELRNLNLEVINYYGDDLLKEEIAQERFTLLNLIADPYDRVALRYWLSLDGSKSNWREKPYSVLRKHCEQSGDSPSSALEKMRCGTLQLERCQPLIDRYSKLIEIKADIGDEVGIELVNQLFPEDLDECSQLRKVALGMVEKNTTPKELLKRLIEELTHPVISHERTEISIMSLHNAKGLEADLVVIASCIEGLIPSIDEKETLDEQQRQLEENRRLFYVGTTRTKKILILSSVLYMNNSMAKRMKIKYNVSGNVAKVQTSRFLRELGPFCPTPIGGDEFLNQKV
;
A
#
# COMPACT_ATOMS: atom_id res chain seq x y z
N MET A 1 7.36 -5.99 -17.18
CA MET A 1 7.97 -6.78 -16.12
C MET A 1 7.31 -6.41 -14.80
N THR A 2 6.65 -7.34 -14.13
CA THR A 2 6.03 -7.12 -12.80
C THR A 2 7.02 -7.45 -11.68
N PHE A 3 6.74 -7.00 -10.45
CA PHE A 3 7.49 -7.39 -9.26
C PHE A 3 7.57 -8.93 -9.10
N GLU A 4 6.46 -9.62 -9.35
CA GLU A 4 6.37 -11.08 -9.31
C GLU A 4 7.27 -11.74 -10.38
N GLU A 5 7.33 -11.17 -11.60
CA GLU A 5 8.23 -11.66 -12.65
C GLU A 5 9.71 -11.50 -12.27
N LEU A 6 10.10 -10.43 -11.57
CA LEU A 6 11.48 -10.27 -11.11
C LEU A 6 11.83 -11.23 -9.98
N ARG A 7 10.92 -11.51 -9.05
CA ARG A 7 11.13 -12.54 -8.02
C ARG A 7 11.31 -13.94 -8.64
N ASN A 8 10.54 -14.26 -9.68
CA ASN A 8 10.66 -15.52 -10.41
C ASN A 8 12.02 -15.69 -11.12
N LEU A 9 12.77 -14.59 -11.31
CA LEU A 9 14.13 -14.60 -11.85
C LEU A 9 15.21 -14.72 -10.76
N ASN A 10 14.84 -15.03 -9.51
CA ASN A 10 15.73 -15.09 -8.34
C ASN A 10 16.51 -13.79 -8.08
N LEU A 11 15.94 -12.64 -8.44
CA LEU A 11 16.52 -11.34 -8.13
C LEU A 11 16.00 -10.86 -6.77
N GLU A 12 16.87 -10.31 -5.94
CA GLU A 12 16.47 -9.63 -4.71
C GLU A 12 15.83 -8.29 -5.08
N VAL A 13 14.53 -8.16 -4.82
CA VAL A 13 13.74 -6.97 -5.14
C VAL A 13 12.99 -6.48 -3.91
N ILE A 14 13.07 -5.18 -3.65
CA ILE A 14 12.26 -4.50 -2.64
C ILE A 14 11.22 -3.64 -3.35
N ASN A 15 9.96 -3.84 -2.97
CA ASN A 15 8.83 -3.04 -3.41
C ASN A 15 8.50 -1.99 -2.35
N TYR A 16 8.69 -0.71 -2.69
CA TYR A 16 8.40 0.44 -1.83
C TYR A 16 7.03 1.07 -2.12
N TYR A 17 6.18 0.39 -2.91
CA TYR A 17 4.76 0.68 -2.89
C TYR A 17 4.18 0.09 -1.59
N GLY A 18 3.78 0.95 -0.64
CA GLY A 18 3.31 0.56 0.69
C GLY A 18 2.11 -0.39 0.74
N ASP A 19 1.51 -0.71 -0.41
CA ASP A 19 0.38 -1.63 -0.55
C ASP A 19 0.76 -3.12 -0.37
N ASP A 20 2.04 -3.51 -0.45
CA ASP A 20 2.42 -4.94 -0.38
C ASP A 20 2.34 -5.50 1.05
N LEU A 21 2.67 -4.71 2.08
CA LEU A 21 2.68 -5.16 3.48
C LEU A 21 1.28 -5.47 4.04
N LEU A 22 0.24 -4.87 3.46
CA LEU A 22 -1.16 -5.05 3.83
C LEU A 22 -2.01 -5.56 2.66
N LYS A 23 -1.38 -6.24 1.69
CA LYS A 23 -2.08 -6.77 0.51
C LYS A 23 -3.07 -7.87 0.88
N GLU A 24 -2.66 -8.75 1.78
CA GLU A 24 -3.46 -9.90 2.21
C GLU A 24 -4.45 -9.51 3.32
N GLU A 25 -5.68 -10.06 3.26
CA GLU A 25 -6.75 -9.77 4.24
C GLU A 25 -6.33 -10.18 5.67
N ILE A 26 -5.57 -11.27 5.79
CA ILE A 26 -5.00 -11.74 7.05
C ILE A 26 -4.01 -10.72 7.62
N ALA A 27 -3.14 -10.13 6.79
CA ALA A 27 -2.21 -9.09 7.23
C ALA A 27 -2.95 -7.83 7.70
N GLN A 28 -4.03 -7.44 7.02
CA GLN A 28 -4.91 -6.35 7.45
C GLN A 28 -5.60 -6.65 8.79
N GLU A 29 -6.09 -7.88 8.99
CA GLU A 29 -6.68 -8.32 10.27
C GLU A 29 -5.66 -8.22 11.43
N ARG A 30 -4.44 -8.73 11.23
CA ARG A 30 -3.37 -8.68 12.24
C ARG A 30 -2.88 -7.26 12.52
N PHE A 31 -2.77 -6.42 11.49
CA PHE A 31 -2.44 -5.01 11.66
C PHE A 31 -3.55 -4.25 12.42
N THR A 32 -4.82 -4.57 12.16
CA THR A 32 -5.97 -4.01 12.90
C THR A 32 -5.93 -4.42 14.37
N LEU A 33 -5.57 -5.67 14.65
CA LEU A 33 -5.37 -6.15 16.01
C LEU A 33 -4.30 -5.35 16.75
N LEU A 34 -3.16 -5.07 16.11
CA LEU A 34 -2.13 -4.20 16.67
C LEU A 34 -2.68 -2.79 17.00
N ASN A 35 -3.48 -2.20 16.10
CA ASN A 35 -4.14 -0.91 16.37
C ASN A 35 -5.02 -0.97 17.63
N LEU A 36 -5.82 -2.03 17.79
CA LEU A 36 -6.75 -2.20 18.92
C LEU A 36 -6.08 -2.59 20.24
N ILE A 37 -4.86 -3.11 20.20
CA ILE A 37 -4.02 -3.32 21.38
C ILE A 37 -3.35 -2.01 21.78
N ALA A 38 -2.82 -1.27 20.81
CA ALA A 38 -2.17 0.02 21.06
C ALA A 38 -3.15 1.11 21.51
N ASP A 39 -4.36 1.13 20.95
CA ASP A 39 -5.46 2.02 21.31
C ASP A 39 -6.80 1.26 21.32
N PRO A 40 -7.27 0.81 22.50
CA PRO A 40 -8.55 0.13 22.65
C PRO A 40 -9.79 0.96 22.26
N TYR A 41 -9.63 2.27 22.08
CA TYR A 41 -10.72 3.19 21.75
C TYR A 41 -10.74 3.62 20.29
N ASP A 42 -9.84 3.07 19.45
CA ASP A 42 -9.83 3.32 18.01
C ASP A 42 -11.13 2.81 17.37
N ARG A 43 -12.02 3.75 17.05
CA ARG A 43 -13.33 3.46 16.46
C ARG A 43 -13.21 2.94 15.03
N VAL A 44 -12.18 3.35 14.30
CA VAL A 44 -11.97 2.96 12.90
C VAL A 44 -11.46 1.52 12.85
N ALA A 45 -10.42 1.21 13.62
CA ALA A 45 -9.90 -0.14 13.74
C ALA A 45 -10.97 -1.10 14.27
N LEU A 46 -11.75 -0.67 15.28
CA LEU A 46 -12.84 -1.48 15.82
C LEU A 46 -13.94 -1.72 14.77
N ARG A 47 -14.33 -0.69 14.01
CA ARG A 47 -15.32 -0.83 12.92
C ARG A 47 -14.86 -1.86 11.88
N TYR A 48 -13.60 -1.80 11.50
CA TYR A 48 -13.00 -2.71 10.52
C TYR A 48 -12.93 -4.14 11.07
N TRP A 49 -12.42 -4.34 12.29
CA TRP A 49 -12.37 -5.63 12.95
C TRP A 49 -13.74 -6.32 13.01
N LEU A 50 -14.77 -5.55 13.34
CA LEU A 50 -16.15 -6.03 13.46
C LEU A 50 -16.76 -6.41 12.11
N SER A 51 -16.32 -5.80 11.00
CA SER A 51 -16.79 -6.17 9.65
C SER A 51 -16.15 -7.44 9.10
N LEU A 52 -14.96 -7.82 9.57
CA LEU A 52 -14.30 -9.04 9.11
C LEU A 52 -15.14 -10.25 9.54
N ASP A 53 -15.61 -11.02 8.56
CA ASP A 53 -16.42 -12.21 8.82
C ASP A 53 -16.03 -13.42 7.96
N GLY A 54 -14.86 -13.37 7.33
CA GLY A 54 -14.40 -14.43 6.41
C GLY A 54 -15.22 -14.51 5.12
N SER A 55 -16.22 -13.63 4.93
CA SER A 55 -17.04 -13.52 3.74
C SER A 55 -17.08 -12.06 3.26
N LYS A 56 -17.13 -11.83 1.94
CA LYS A 56 -17.17 -10.47 1.38
C LYS A 56 -18.58 -9.88 1.38
N SER A 57 -19.36 -10.08 2.46
CA SER A 57 -20.78 -9.72 2.54
C SER A 57 -21.01 -8.44 3.34
N ASN A 58 -21.49 -7.38 2.68
CA ASN A 58 -22.10 -6.14 3.23
C ASN A 58 -21.48 -5.50 4.49
N TRP A 59 -20.26 -5.89 4.90
CA TRP A 59 -19.47 -5.31 5.99
C TRP A 59 -20.23 -5.20 7.32
N ARG A 60 -21.24 -6.06 7.51
CA ARG A 60 -22.18 -6.02 8.64
C ARG A 60 -22.81 -4.64 8.87
N GLU A 61 -23.12 -3.94 7.79
CA GLU A 61 -23.72 -2.61 7.81
C GLU A 61 -24.97 -2.53 8.69
N LYS A 62 -25.91 -3.48 8.53
CA LYS A 62 -27.17 -3.51 9.29
C LYS A 62 -26.95 -3.71 10.79
N PRO A 63 -26.20 -4.74 11.27
CA PRO A 63 -25.85 -4.84 12.68
C PRO A 63 -25.15 -3.59 13.22
N TYR A 64 -24.22 -3.01 12.46
CA TYR A 64 -23.44 -1.87 12.92
C TYR A 64 -24.27 -0.58 13.01
N SER A 65 -25.26 -0.39 12.12
CA SER A 65 -26.15 0.78 12.19
C SER A 65 -27.00 0.78 13.47
N VAL A 66 -27.42 -0.40 13.96
CA VAL A 66 -28.10 -0.55 15.24
C VAL A 66 -27.19 -0.14 16.40
N LEU A 67 -25.96 -0.66 16.44
CA LEU A 67 -24.95 -0.30 17.44
C LEU A 67 -24.67 1.22 17.44
N ARG A 68 -24.45 1.79 16.25
CA ARG A 68 -24.17 3.21 16.08
C ARG A 68 -25.31 4.08 16.62
N LYS A 69 -26.56 3.75 16.27
CA LYS A 69 -27.75 4.48 16.74
C LYS A 69 -27.86 4.45 18.26
N HIS A 70 -27.57 3.30 18.89
CA HIS A 70 -27.53 3.22 20.35
C HIS A 70 -26.44 4.15 20.93
N CYS A 71 -25.22 4.08 20.41
CA CYS A 71 -24.10 4.92 20.89
C CYS A 71 -24.38 6.42 20.75
N GLU A 72 -25.01 6.84 19.65
CA GLU A 72 -25.42 8.24 19.44
C GLU A 72 -26.49 8.70 20.43
N GLN A 73 -27.32 7.79 20.96
CA GLN A 73 -28.38 8.09 21.92
C GLN A 73 -27.91 8.02 23.39
N SER A 74 -27.08 7.03 23.72
CA SER A 74 -26.62 6.78 25.10
C SER A 74 -25.34 7.54 25.46
N GLY A 75 -24.56 7.97 24.47
CA GLY A 75 -23.22 8.52 24.66
C GLY A 75 -22.14 7.46 24.90
N ASP A 76 -22.49 6.17 24.87
CA ASP A 76 -21.51 5.09 24.99
C ASP A 76 -20.55 5.05 23.80
N SER A 77 -19.30 4.64 24.04
CA SER A 77 -18.41 4.21 22.95
C SER A 77 -18.91 2.87 22.37
N PRO A 78 -18.61 2.57 21.10
CA PRO A 78 -18.93 1.27 20.52
C PRO A 78 -18.34 0.10 21.33
N SER A 79 -17.11 0.24 21.84
CA SER A 79 -16.47 -0.77 22.70
C SER A 79 -17.22 -0.98 24.02
N SER A 80 -17.64 0.10 24.69
CA SER A 80 -18.45 0.04 25.92
C SER A 80 -19.79 -0.67 25.67
N ALA A 81 -20.50 -0.30 24.60
CA ALA A 81 -21.77 -0.94 24.25
C ALA A 81 -21.60 -2.42 23.88
N LEU A 82 -20.55 -2.79 23.15
CA LEU A 82 -20.22 -4.19 22.84
C LEU A 82 -19.90 -5.00 24.09
N GLU A 83 -19.15 -4.43 25.04
CA GLU A 83 -18.84 -5.07 26.32
C GLU A 83 -20.10 -5.27 27.17
N LYS A 84 -20.99 -4.27 27.22
CA LYS A 84 -22.30 -4.40 27.89
C LYS A 84 -23.15 -5.51 27.25
N MET A 85 -23.14 -5.62 25.92
CA MET A 85 -23.85 -6.70 25.22
C MET A 85 -23.23 -8.07 25.51
N ARG A 86 -21.89 -8.17 25.52
CA ARG A 86 -21.15 -9.39 25.86
C ARG A 86 -21.44 -9.87 27.29
N CYS A 87 -21.54 -8.93 28.23
CA CYS A 87 -21.87 -9.19 29.63
C CYS A 87 -23.39 -9.33 29.91
N GLY A 88 -24.25 -9.17 28.89
CA GLY A 88 -25.70 -9.29 29.02
C GLY A 88 -26.42 -8.11 29.67
N THR A 89 -25.74 -6.99 29.92
CA THR A 89 -26.33 -5.78 30.53
C THR A 89 -26.96 -4.83 29.51
N LEU A 90 -26.70 -5.05 28.22
CA LEU A 90 -27.35 -4.38 27.09
C LEU A 90 -27.84 -5.43 26.09
N GLN A 91 -29.03 -5.26 25.54
CA GLN A 91 -29.54 -6.11 24.45
C GLN A 91 -29.93 -5.23 23.27
N LEU A 92 -29.29 -5.48 22.13
CA LEU A 92 -29.63 -4.87 20.85
C LEU A 92 -29.94 -5.95 19.83
N GLU A 93 -31.03 -5.78 19.10
CA GLU A 93 -31.43 -6.74 18.06
C GLU A 93 -30.39 -6.80 16.94
N ARG A 94 -30.17 -8.01 16.41
CA ARG A 94 -29.31 -8.28 15.25
C ARG A 94 -27.82 -7.92 15.44
N CYS A 95 -27.37 -7.72 16.68
CA CYS A 95 -25.96 -7.44 16.99
C CYS A 95 -25.12 -8.69 17.31
N GLN A 96 -25.70 -9.90 17.35
CA GLN A 96 -24.97 -11.14 17.68
C GLN A 96 -23.67 -11.32 16.88
N PRO A 97 -23.63 -11.12 15.55
CA PRO A 97 -22.38 -11.26 14.81
C PRO A 97 -21.28 -10.30 15.29
N LEU A 98 -21.66 -9.08 15.70
CA LEU A 98 -20.72 -8.10 16.25
C LEU A 98 -20.19 -8.56 17.61
N ILE A 99 -21.06 -9.12 18.45
CA ILE A 99 -20.68 -9.69 19.74
C ILE A 99 -19.69 -10.84 19.52
N ASP A 100 -19.96 -11.75 18.58
CA ASP A 100 -19.08 -12.90 18.30
C ASP A 100 -17.67 -12.44 17.89
N ARG A 101 -17.56 -11.44 17.01
CA ARG A 101 -16.26 -10.88 16.60
C ARG A 101 -15.59 -10.10 17.72
N TYR A 102 -16.35 -9.38 18.54
CA TYR A 102 -15.81 -8.66 19.68
C TYR A 102 -15.30 -9.61 20.77
N SER A 103 -16.01 -10.71 21.05
CA SER A 103 -15.54 -11.76 21.96
C SER A 103 -14.21 -12.36 21.48
N LYS A 104 -14.09 -12.67 20.18
CA LYS A 104 -12.83 -13.13 19.60
C LYS A 104 -11.69 -12.11 19.76
N LEU A 105 -11.98 -10.81 19.66
CA LEU A 105 -10.98 -9.76 19.93
C LEU A 105 -10.51 -9.83 21.38
N ILE A 106 -11.44 -9.94 22.33
CA ILE A 106 -11.11 -10.00 23.76
C ILE A 106 -10.29 -11.25 24.10
N GLU A 107 -10.63 -12.40 23.52
CA GLU A 107 -9.85 -13.64 23.67
C GLU A 107 -8.42 -13.47 23.15
N ILE A 108 -8.25 -13.00 21.91
CA ILE A 108 -6.91 -12.81 21.34
C ILE A 108 -6.10 -11.76 22.12
N LYS A 109 -6.74 -10.68 22.58
CA LYS A 109 -6.08 -9.68 23.42
C LYS A 109 -5.66 -10.25 24.78
N ALA A 110 -6.45 -11.16 25.36
CA ALA A 110 -6.10 -11.83 26.60
C ALA A 110 -4.90 -12.78 26.41
N ASP A 111 -4.84 -13.50 25.28
CA ASP A 111 -3.72 -14.36 24.94
C ASP A 111 -2.41 -13.58 24.71
N ILE A 112 -2.49 -12.41 24.07
CA ILE A 112 -1.33 -11.52 23.88
C ILE A 112 -0.92 -10.85 25.20
N GLY A 113 -1.87 -10.54 26.09
CA GLY A 113 -1.58 -9.92 27.38
C GLY A 113 -0.77 -8.61 27.27
N ASP A 114 0.25 -8.49 28.12
CA ASP A 114 1.16 -7.34 28.18
C ASP A 114 2.50 -7.61 27.48
N GLU A 115 2.51 -8.53 26.51
CA GLU A 115 3.69 -8.88 25.73
C GLU A 115 4.30 -7.65 25.03
N VAL A 116 5.63 -7.62 24.99
CA VAL A 116 6.42 -6.54 24.36
C VAL A 116 7.56 -7.13 23.54
N GLY A 117 8.16 -6.30 22.70
CA GLY A 117 9.35 -6.68 21.96
C GLY A 117 9.09 -7.83 20.97
N ILE A 118 10.01 -8.78 20.91
CA ILE A 118 9.96 -9.91 19.97
C ILE A 118 8.71 -10.78 20.21
N GLU A 119 8.31 -10.97 21.47
CA GLU A 119 7.19 -11.87 21.77
C GLU A 119 5.85 -11.28 21.34
N LEU A 120 5.67 -9.96 21.48
CA LEU A 120 4.55 -9.25 20.87
C LEU A 120 4.48 -9.50 19.34
N VAL A 121 5.63 -9.47 18.66
CA VAL A 121 5.70 -9.73 17.21
C VAL A 121 5.37 -11.19 16.89
N ASN A 122 5.80 -12.15 17.72
CA ASN A 122 5.46 -13.56 17.57
C ASN A 122 3.95 -13.82 17.69
N GLN A 123 3.28 -13.20 18.65
CA GLN A 123 1.85 -13.38 18.85
C GLN A 123 1.01 -12.67 17.77
N LEU A 124 1.43 -11.48 17.33
CA LEU A 124 0.72 -10.72 16.30
C LEU A 124 0.93 -11.25 14.88
N PHE A 125 2.17 -11.64 14.55
CA PHE A 125 2.58 -12.07 13.23
C PHE A 125 3.39 -13.38 13.34
N PRO A 126 2.73 -14.53 13.53
CA PRO A 126 3.39 -15.82 13.68
C PRO A 126 4.24 -16.23 12.47
N GLU A 127 5.24 -17.11 12.67
CA GLU A 127 6.11 -17.60 11.58
C GLU A 127 5.41 -18.49 10.57
N ASP A 128 4.39 -19.22 11.01
CA ASP A 128 3.58 -20.14 10.20
C ASP A 128 2.51 -19.43 9.35
N LEU A 129 2.41 -18.10 9.45
CA LEU A 129 1.45 -17.29 8.73
C LEU A 129 2.11 -16.56 7.55
N ASP A 130 2.23 -17.26 6.42
CA ASP A 130 2.92 -16.78 5.21
C ASP A 130 2.40 -15.42 4.72
N GLU A 131 1.10 -15.16 4.86
CA GLU A 131 0.45 -13.90 4.48
C GLU A 131 0.96 -12.70 5.29
N CYS A 132 1.53 -12.93 6.48
CA CYS A 132 2.13 -11.90 7.32
C CYS A 132 3.66 -11.86 7.23
N SER A 133 4.30 -12.70 6.42
CA SER A 133 5.77 -12.88 6.38
C SER A 133 6.55 -11.56 6.19
N GLN A 134 6.10 -10.69 5.29
CA GLN A 134 6.74 -9.39 5.06
C GLN A 134 6.57 -8.45 6.26
N LEU A 135 5.34 -8.36 6.79
CA LEU A 135 5.02 -7.51 7.95
C LEU A 135 5.77 -7.98 9.20
N ARG A 136 5.90 -9.29 9.40
CA ARG A 136 6.72 -9.91 10.45
C ARG A 136 8.19 -9.54 10.31
N LYS A 137 8.77 -9.69 9.10
CA LYS A 137 10.19 -9.35 8.85
C LYS A 137 10.48 -7.89 9.17
N VAL A 138 9.60 -6.98 8.74
CA VAL A 138 9.71 -5.55 9.01
C VAL A 138 9.59 -5.28 10.52
N ALA A 139 8.58 -5.84 11.19
CA ALA A 139 8.38 -5.70 12.63
C ALA A 139 9.61 -6.19 13.43
N LEU A 140 10.13 -7.39 13.13
CA LEU A 140 11.33 -7.93 13.78
C LEU A 140 12.57 -7.07 13.55
N GLY A 141 12.70 -6.46 12.36
CA GLY A 141 13.83 -5.59 12.02
C GLY A 141 13.87 -4.27 12.80
N MET A 142 12.73 -3.84 13.36
CA MET A 142 12.61 -2.57 14.09
C MET A 142 12.29 -2.74 15.57
N VAL A 143 12.09 -3.97 16.06
CA VAL A 143 11.66 -4.22 17.44
C VAL A 143 12.85 -4.32 18.39
N GLU A 144 12.73 -3.67 19.55
CA GLU A 144 13.68 -3.77 20.66
C GLU A 144 13.04 -4.56 21.81
N LYS A 145 13.84 -4.97 22.79
CA LYS A 145 13.40 -5.84 23.91
C LYS A 145 12.13 -5.35 24.63
N ASN A 146 11.95 -4.04 24.76
CA ASN A 146 10.85 -3.43 25.51
C ASN A 146 9.88 -2.63 24.61
N THR A 147 9.91 -2.83 23.29
CA THR A 147 9.03 -2.09 22.39
C THR A 147 7.57 -2.41 22.70
N THR A 148 6.81 -1.38 23.08
CA THR A 148 5.38 -1.50 23.38
C THR A 148 4.53 -1.62 22.11
N PRO A 149 3.28 -2.10 22.19
CA PRO A 149 2.37 -2.11 21.03
C PRO A 149 2.21 -0.75 20.35
N LYS A 150 2.17 0.33 21.15
CA LYS A 150 2.05 1.70 20.63
C LYS A 150 3.29 2.17 19.88
N GLU A 151 4.48 1.82 20.38
CA GLU A 151 5.73 2.13 19.70
C GLU A 151 5.89 1.32 18.42
N LEU A 152 5.58 0.02 18.45
CA LEU A 152 5.62 -0.85 17.27
C LEU A 152 4.65 -0.34 16.20
N LEU A 153 3.41 -0.02 16.58
CA LEU A 153 2.42 0.55 15.66
C LEU A 153 2.93 1.83 15.01
N LYS A 154 3.48 2.74 15.81
CA LYS A 154 4.03 4.00 15.30
C LYS A 154 5.15 3.74 14.28
N ARG A 155 6.12 2.88 14.61
CA ARG A 155 7.24 2.54 13.70
C ARG A 155 6.76 1.86 12.41
N LEU A 156 5.78 0.96 12.50
CA LEU A 156 5.18 0.31 11.33
C LEU A 156 4.41 1.28 10.45
N ILE A 157 3.64 2.22 11.02
CA ILE A 157 2.98 3.27 10.25
C ILE A 157 4.01 4.16 9.56
N GLU A 158 5.10 4.52 10.25
CA GLU A 158 6.20 5.28 9.67
C GLU A 158 6.84 4.54 8.49
N GLU A 159 7.10 3.24 8.62
CA GLU A 159 7.65 2.41 7.53
C GLU A 159 6.66 2.21 6.37
N LEU A 160 5.37 2.03 6.66
CA LEU A 160 4.31 1.92 5.63
C LEU A 160 4.15 3.24 4.85
N THR A 161 4.32 4.37 5.52
CA THR A 161 4.13 5.70 4.92
C THR A 161 5.40 6.17 4.21
N HIS A 162 6.56 5.94 4.81
CA HIS A 162 7.88 6.37 4.35
C HIS A 162 8.90 5.24 4.52
N PRO A 163 8.89 4.22 3.67
CA PRO A 163 9.78 3.10 3.86
C PRO A 163 11.25 3.56 3.77
N VAL A 164 12.05 3.23 4.78
CA VAL A 164 13.44 3.70 4.87
C VAL A 164 14.26 3.00 3.79
N ILE A 165 14.59 3.73 2.73
CA ILE A 165 15.43 3.23 1.66
C ILE A 165 16.90 3.37 2.10
N SER A 166 17.49 2.28 2.61
CA SER A 166 18.94 2.22 2.89
C SER A 166 19.74 2.48 1.61
N HIS A 167 20.81 3.27 1.75
CA HIS A 167 21.65 3.75 0.64
C HIS A 167 22.70 2.72 0.20
N GLU A 168 22.85 1.61 0.93
CA GLU A 168 23.81 0.54 0.64
C GLU A 168 23.06 -0.78 0.45
N ARG A 169 22.40 -0.95 -0.71
CA ARG A 169 21.80 -2.24 -1.08
C ARG A 169 22.21 -2.65 -2.49
N THR A 170 22.47 -3.94 -2.65
CA THR A 170 22.71 -4.62 -3.94
C THR A 170 21.41 -5.02 -4.65
N GLU A 171 20.25 -4.73 -4.05
CA GLU A 171 18.93 -5.20 -4.45
C GLU A 171 18.24 -4.20 -5.41
N ILE A 172 17.33 -4.71 -6.26
CA ILE A 172 16.52 -3.86 -7.13
C ILE A 172 15.43 -3.18 -6.30
N SER A 173 15.37 -1.86 -6.35
CA SER A 173 14.37 -1.07 -5.64
C SER A 173 13.29 -0.57 -6.59
N ILE A 174 12.03 -0.98 -6.35
CA ILE A 174 10.87 -0.52 -7.12
C ILE A 174 10.08 0.47 -6.28
N MET A 175 9.86 1.67 -6.80
CA MET A 175 9.20 2.75 -6.07
C MET A 175 8.54 3.78 -6.99
N SER A 176 7.69 4.65 -6.42
CA SER A 176 7.17 5.82 -7.13
C SER A 176 8.24 6.88 -7.35
N LEU A 177 8.05 7.77 -8.33
CA LEU A 177 8.93 8.93 -8.53
C LEU A 177 9.00 9.84 -7.29
N HIS A 178 7.90 9.92 -6.52
CA HIS A 178 7.87 10.69 -5.27
C HIS A 178 8.77 10.06 -4.19
N ASN A 179 8.70 8.74 -4.04
CA ASN A 179 9.50 8.01 -3.05
C ASN A 179 10.99 8.01 -3.41
N ALA A 180 11.34 8.15 -4.69
CA ALA A 180 12.73 8.24 -5.14
C ALA A 180 13.44 9.56 -4.77
N LYS A 181 12.71 10.56 -4.25
CA LYS A 181 13.29 11.87 -3.93
C LYS A 181 14.36 11.76 -2.84
N GLY A 182 15.56 12.27 -3.14
CA GLY A 182 16.69 12.27 -2.21
C GLY A 182 17.56 11.01 -2.27
N LEU A 183 17.14 10.00 -3.03
CA LEU A 183 17.93 8.79 -3.29
C LEU A 183 18.75 8.95 -4.56
N GLU A 184 19.78 8.14 -4.71
CA GLU A 184 20.55 8.07 -5.96
C GLU A 184 20.97 6.63 -6.23
N ALA A 185 21.02 6.25 -7.51
CA ALA A 185 21.44 4.92 -7.93
C ALA A 185 22.36 4.99 -9.16
N ASP A 186 23.23 3.99 -9.31
CA ASP A 186 24.08 3.86 -10.49
C ASP A 186 23.25 3.69 -11.76
N LEU A 187 22.18 2.90 -11.70
CA LEU A 187 21.24 2.68 -12.78
C LEU A 187 19.81 2.99 -12.31
N VAL A 188 19.09 3.80 -13.07
CA VAL A 188 17.67 4.08 -12.84
C VAL A 188 16.87 3.74 -14.08
N VAL A 189 15.77 3.03 -13.89
CA VAL A 189 14.77 2.78 -14.93
C VAL A 189 13.49 3.54 -14.58
N ILE A 190 13.13 4.53 -15.40
CA ILE A 190 11.80 5.15 -15.33
C ILE A 190 10.92 4.40 -16.34
N ALA A 191 10.08 3.52 -15.81
CA ALA A 191 9.16 2.72 -16.60
C ALA A 191 7.87 3.49 -16.95
N SER A 192 7.22 3.09 -18.04
CA SER A 192 5.89 3.58 -18.42
C SER A 192 5.79 5.10 -18.60
N CYS A 193 6.74 5.71 -19.29
CA CYS A 193 6.68 7.11 -19.73
C CYS A 193 5.60 7.28 -20.82
N ILE A 194 4.32 7.24 -20.42
CA ILE A 194 3.13 7.35 -21.27
C ILE A 194 2.22 8.49 -20.82
N GLU A 195 1.51 9.12 -21.77
CA GLU A 195 0.50 10.14 -21.49
C GLU A 195 -0.61 9.59 -20.58
N GLY A 196 -1.05 10.42 -19.63
CA GLY A 196 -2.02 10.05 -18.60
C GLY A 196 -1.41 9.41 -17.36
N LEU A 197 -0.16 8.92 -17.44
CA LEU A 197 0.60 8.46 -16.27
C LEU A 197 1.74 9.43 -15.93
N ILE A 198 2.55 9.79 -16.93
CA ILE A 198 3.63 10.76 -16.81
C ILE A 198 3.52 11.69 -18.04
N PRO A 199 2.90 12.87 -17.93
CA PRO A 199 2.25 13.44 -16.74
C PRO A 199 0.89 12.79 -16.45
N SER A 200 0.49 12.78 -15.18
CA SER A 200 -0.88 12.54 -14.74
C SER A 200 -1.57 13.87 -14.48
N ILE A 201 -2.64 14.16 -15.23
CA ILE A 201 -3.36 15.43 -15.18
C ILE A 201 -4.86 15.10 -15.11
N ASP A 202 -5.58 15.71 -14.16
CA ASP A 202 -7.03 15.62 -14.12
C ASP A 202 -7.64 16.63 -15.08
N GLU A 203 -8.11 16.15 -16.23
CA GLU A 203 -8.71 16.98 -17.26
C GLU A 203 -10.08 17.59 -16.88
N LYS A 204 -10.67 17.18 -15.74
CA LYS A 204 -11.90 17.80 -15.23
C LYS A 204 -11.63 19.12 -14.51
N GLU A 205 -10.38 19.37 -14.14
CA GLU A 205 -9.98 20.59 -13.46
C GLU A 205 -9.91 21.79 -14.42
N THR A 206 -9.77 23.00 -13.87
CA THR A 206 -9.61 24.22 -14.68
C THR A 206 -8.30 24.19 -15.47
N LEU A 207 -8.23 24.96 -16.57
CA LEU A 207 -7.01 25.03 -17.40
C LEU A 207 -5.78 25.47 -16.60
N ASP A 208 -5.95 26.41 -15.67
CA ASP A 208 -4.87 26.88 -14.79
C ASP A 208 -4.37 25.75 -13.87
N GLU A 209 -5.30 24.95 -13.34
CA GLU A 209 -4.95 23.81 -12.48
C GLU A 209 -4.28 22.69 -13.26
N GLN A 210 -4.77 22.37 -14.46
CA GLN A 210 -4.12 21.42 -15.36
C GLN A 210 -2.68 21.85 -15.69
N GLN A 211 -2.45 23.15 -15.92
CA GLN A 211 -1.11 23.66 -16.15
C GLN A 211 -0.21 23.54 -14.91
N ARG A 212 -0.74 23.80 -13.71
CA ARG A 212 -0.01 23.60 -12.45
C ARG A 212 0.38 22.13 -12.27
N GLN A 213 -0.55 21.21 -12.46
CA GLN A 213 -0.28 19.77 -12.39
C GLN A 213 0.76 19.32 -13.41
N LEU A 214 0.70 19.86 -14.63
CA LEU A 214 1.70 19.59 -15.67
C LEU A 214 3.11 20.03 -15.23
N GLU A 215 3.24 21.25 -14.70
CA GLU A 215 4.53 21.76 -14.19
C GLU A 215 5.05 20.93 -13.01
N GLU A 216 4.17 20.51 -12.10
CA GLU A 216 4.54 19.65 -10.98
C GLU A 216 5.03 18.27 -11.44
N ASN A 217 4.29 17.63 -12.35
CA ASN A 217 4.70 16.36 -12.95
C ASN A 217 6.03 16.49 -13.70
N ARG A 218 6.27 17.62 -14.37
CA ARG A 218 7.54 17.88 -15.06
C ARG A 218 8.69 18.00 -14.07
N ARG A 219 8.50 18.72 -12.95
CA ARG A 219 9.49 18.78 -11.86
C ARG A 219 9.76 17.41 -11.27
N LEU A 220 8.71 16.60 -11.07
CA LEU A 220 8.85 15.24 -10.55
C LEU A 220 9.63 14.33 -11.51
N PHE A 221 9.34 14.41 -12.81
CA PHE A 221 10.08 13.69 -13.84
C PHE A 221 11.56 14.11 -13.85
N TYR A 222 11.84 15.41 -13.79
CA TYR A 222 13.20 15.94 -13.66
C TYR A 222 13.92 15.46 -12.38
N VAL A 223 13.23 15.41 -11.24
CA VAL A 223 13.79 14.82 -10.01
C VAL A 223 14.16 13.36 -10.27
N GLY A 224 13.27 12.58 -10.90
CA GLY A 224 13.52 11.19 -11.27
C GLY A 224 14.74 10.98 -12.16
N THR A 225 14.89 11.77 -13.23
CA THR A 225 16.02 11.65 -14.16
C THR A 225 17.35 12.00 -13.50
N THR A 226 17.35 12.96 -12.55
CA THR A 226 18.54 13.35 -11.78
C THR A 226 18.90 12.41 -10.64
N ARG A 227 18.16 11.31 -10.41
CA ARG A 227 18.54 10.28 -9.41
C ARG A 227 19.65 9.33 -9.92
N THR A 228 19.95 9.37 -11.22
CA THR A 228 20.92 8.49 -11.87
C THR A 228 22.34 9.01 -11.76
N LYS A 229 23.29 8.12 -11.44
CA LYS A 229 24.74 8.42 -11.49
C LYS A 229 25.41 7.98 -12.80
N LYS A 230 25.02 6.84 -13.38
CA LYS A 230 25.68 6.27 -14.57
C LYS A 230 24.71 6.03 -15.74
N ILE A 231 23.64 5.27 -15.53
CA ILE A 231 22.77 4.79 -16.63
C ILE A 231 21.30 5.13 -16.34
N LEU A 232 20.69 5.93 -17.21
CA LEU A 232 19.27 6.24 -17.16
C LEU A 232 18.57 5.54 -18.31
N ILE A 233 17.56 4.72 -17.99
CA ILE A 233 16.70 4.07 -18.97
C ILE A 233 15.30 4.66 -18.84
N LEU A 234 14.78 5.19 -19.95
CA LEU A 234 13.41 5.70 -20.04
C LEU A 234 12.62 4.77 -20.95
N SER A 235 11.59 4.12 -20.41
CA SER A 235 10.81 3.14 -21.16
C SER A 235 9.40 3.67 -21.42
N SER A 236 8.94 3.51 -22.66
CA SER A 236 7.54 3.72 -23.06
C SER A 236 7.01 2.48 -23.75
N VAL A 237 5.69 2.31 -23.79
CA VAL A 237 5.01 1.24 -24.53
C VAL A 237 4.03 1.87 -25.51
N LEU A 238 3.79 1.21 -26.65
CA LEU A 238 2.80 1.66 -27.64
C LEU A 238 1.46 0.94 -27.49
N TYR A 239 1.49 -0.28 -26.94
CA TYR A 239 0.33 -1.14 -26.78
C TYR A 239 0.35 -1.81 -25.41
N MET A 240 -0.81 -1.98 -24.80
CA MET A 240 -0.99 -2.75 -23.58
C MET A 240 -2.38 -3.39 -23.50
N ASN A 241 -2.60 -4.24 -22.50
CA ASN A 241 -3.91 -4.85 -22.28
C ASN A 241 -4.96 -3.79 -21.91
N ASN A 242 -6.15 -3.87 -22.51
CA ASN A 242 -7.28 -2.97 -22.25
C ASN A 242 -7.69 -2.92 -20.77
N SER A 243 -7.72 -4.06 -20.07
CA SER A 243 -8.08 -4.10 -18.64
C SER A 243 -7.07 -3.36 -17.78
N MET A 244 -5.79 -3.46 -18.14
CA MET A 244 -4.68 -2.80 -17.46
C MET A 244 -4.71 -1.30 -17.70
N ALA A 245 -4.92 -0.87 -18.95
CA ALA A 245 -5.07 0.55 -19.29
C ALA A 245 -6.26 1.19 -18.56
N LYS A 246 -7.40 0.48 -18.49
CA LYS A 246 -8.58 0.92 -17.73
C LYS A 246 -8.30 1.03 -16.24
N ARG A 247 -7.60 0.06 -15.64
CA ARG A 247 -7.20 0.06 -14.23
C ARG A 247 -6.27 1.24 -13.90
N MET A 248 -5.34 1.53 -14.81
CA MET A 248 -4.41 2.66 -14.70
C MET A 248 -5.08 4.02 -14.96
N LYS A 249 -6.36 4.05 -15.36
CA LYS A 249 -7.13 5.27 -15.68
C LYS A 249 -6.46 6.16 -16.74
N ILE A 250 -5.62 5.58 -17.60
CA ILE A 250 -4.99 6.31 -18.71
C ILE A 250 -5.96 6.40 -19.89
N LYS A 251 -5.82 7.46 -20.69
CA LYS A 251 -6.52 7.56 -21.97
C LYS A 251 -5.80 6.75 -23.02
N TYR A 252 -6.56 5.98 -23.79
CA TYR A 252 -6.03 5.15 -24.86
C TYR A 252 -7.06 5.01 -25.97
N ASN A 253 -6.58 4.72 -27.17
CA ASN A 253 -7.43 4.34 -28.29
C ASN A 253 -7.55 2.81 -28.31
N VAL A 254 -8.76 2.30 -28.49
CA VAL A 254 -8.96 0.85 -28.65
C VAL A 254 -8.49 0.46 -30.05
N SER A 255 -7.61 -0.55 -30.14
CA SER A 255 -7.17 -1.13 -31.40
C SER A 255 -7.32 -2.65 -31.31
N GLY A 256 -8.47 -3.16 -31.78
CA GLY A 256 -8.85 -4.56 -31.55
C GLY A 256 -8.99 -4.86 -30.05
N ASN A 257 -8.26 -5.86 -29.57
CA ASN A 257 -8.28 -6.29 -28.17
C ASN A 257 -7.20 -5.62 -27.30
N VAL A 258 -6.43 -4.67 -27.85
CA VAL A 258 -5.38 -3.96 -27.12
C VAL A 258 -5.66 -2.46 -27.04
N ALA A 259 -5.13 -1.85 -25.98
CA ALA A 259 -5.11 -0.41 -25.78
C ALA A 259 -3.88 0.16 -26.47
N LYS A 260 -4.09 1.05 -27.45
CA LYS A 260 -3.02 1.87 -28.05
C LYS A 260 -2.84 3.13 -27.22
N VAL A 261 -1.69 3.26 -26.59
CA VAL A 261 -1.32 4.39 -25.72
C VAL A 261 -0.39 5.35 -26.44
N GLN A 262 -0.15 6.52 -25.85
CA GLN A 262 0.77 7.52 -26.38
C GLN A 262 1.97 7.69 -25.46
N THR A 263 3.16 7.79 -26.04
CA THR A 263 4.38 8.11 -25.31
C THR A 263 4.29 9.49 -24.68
N SER A 264 4.80 9.61 -23.46
CA SER A 264 4.87 10.86 -22.69
C SER A 264 5.47 12.00 -23.50
N ARG A 265 4.85 13.18 -23.43
CA ARG A 265 5.42 14.42 -23.96
C ARG A 265 6.79 14.75 -23.37
N PHE A 266 7.07 14.39 -22.13
CA PHE A 266 8.35 14.73 -21.48
C PHE A 266 9.56 14.11 -22.20
N LEU A 267 9.40 12.96 -22.87
CA LEU A 267 10.50 12.39 -23.67
C LEU A 267 10.87 13.28 -24.86
N ARG A 268 9.90 14.00 -25.44
CA ARG A 268 10.14 14.96 -26.53
C ARG A 268 10.79 16.25 -26.03
N GLU A 269 10.66 16.53 -24.72
CA GLU A 269 11.23 17.72 -24.07
C GLU A 269 12.71 17.55 -23.70
N LEU A 270 13.29 16.33 -23.80
CA LEU A 270 14.70 16.05 -23.48
C LEU A 270 15.72 16.68 -24.44
N GLY A 271 15.24 17.26 -25.54
CA GLY A 271 16.06 18.00 -26.48
C GLY A 271 16.84 17.12 -27.47
N PRO A 272 17.69 17.74 -28.31
CA PRO A 272 18.29 17.10 -29.48
C PRO A 272 19.38 16.07 -29.16
N PHE A 273 19.91 16.09 -27.94
CA PHE A 273 20.92 15.13 -27.47
C PHE A 273 20.31 13.85 -26.91
N CYS A 274 18.98 13.75 -26.86
CA CYS A 274 18.31 12.52 -26.47
C CYS A 274 18.64 11.41 -27.47
N PRO A 275 19.10 10.23 -27.01
CA PRO A 275 19.34 9.09 -27.89
C PRO A 275 18.09 8.70 -28.69
N THR A 276 18.28 8.13 -29.87
CA THR A 276 17.18 7.58 -30.66
C THR A 276 16.53 6.43 -29.89
N PRO A 277 15.18 6.39 -29.81
CA PRO A 277 14.49 5.25 -29.22
C PRO A 277 14.81 3.96 -29.97
N ILE A 278 15.20 2.93 -29.23
CA ILE A 278 15.43 1.58 -29.73
C ILE A 278 14.30 0.65 -29.28
N GLY A 279 14.04 -0.40 -30.06
CA GLY A 279 13.05 -1.41 -29.70
C GLY A 279 13.48 -2.21 -28.47
N GLY A 280 12.52 -2.71 -27.68
CA GLY A 280 12.83 -3.52 -26.50
C GLY A 280 13.66 -4.76 -26.85
N ASP A 281 13.33 -5.44 -27.95
CA ASP A 281 14.08 -6.61 -28.43
C ASP A 281 15.50 -6.24 -28.86
N GLU A 282 15.68 -5.07 -29.47
CA GLU A 282 17.00 -4.57 -29.85
C GLU A 282 17.83 -4.23 -28.61
N PHE A 283 17.22 -3.56 -27.63
CA PHE A 283 17.87 -3.22 -26.36
C PHE A 283 18.34 -4.47 -25.60
N LEU A 284 17.52 -5.53 -25.53
CA LEU A 284 17.89 -6.78 -24.86
C LEU A 284 19.03 -7.54 -25.55
N ASN A 285 19.19 -7.34 -26.87
CA ASN A 285 20.27 -7.94 -27.64
C ASN A 285 21.58 -7.14 -27.58
N GLN A 286 21.52 -5.88 -27.14
CA GLN A 286 22.72 -5.12 -26.78
C GLN A 286 23.24 -5.68 -25.46
N LYS A 287 24.27 -6.53 -25.51
CA LYS A 287 25.02 -6.92 -24.32
C LYS A 287 25.64 -5.66 -23.72
N VAL A 288 25.03 -5.12 -22.68
CA VAL A 288 25.60 -4.08 -21.79
C VAL A 288 26.50 -4.75 -20.76
#